data_AF-A0A087L004-F1
#
_entry.id   AF-A0A087L004-F1
#
_cell.length_a   1.000
_cell.length_b   1.000
_cell.length_c   1.000
_cell.angle_alpha   90.00
_cell.angle_beta   90.00
_cell.angle_gamma   90.00
#
_symmetry.space_group_name_H-M   'P 1'
#
loop_
_entity.id
_entity.type
_entity.pdbx_description
1 polymer ?
#
loop_
_entity_poly.entity_id
_entity_poly.type
_entity_poly.pdbx_seq_one_letter_code
_entity_poly.pdbx_strand_id
1 'polypeptide(L)'
;MANANDEVTDVQAALLERTLASWRFLLLMAAPPLLWVMFAASPSVLRVVIALLSGVSGYGCWRLWLDAGYLARFNAAQNQQAGAALALIWQRERLTQLSLAERQQGALQQLRRTILVTLLLWGCWLLGLALY
;
A
#
# COMPACT_ATOMS: atom_id res chain seq x y z
N MET A 1 -13.57 -9.56 -33.28
CA MET A 1 -13.71 -10.35 -32.05
C MET A 1 -12.76 -9.81 -30.98
N ALA A 2 -13.00 -8.58 -30.57
CA ALA A 2 -12.53 -7.97 -29.33
C ALA A 2 -13.85 -7.65 -28.63
N ASN A 3 -14.19 -8.26 -27.48
CA ASN A 3 -15.39 -7.87 -26.72
C ASN A 3 -15.45 -8.51 -25.32
N ALA A 4 -15.16 -9.80 -25.13
CA ALA A 4 -15.32 -10.42 -23.81
C ALA A 4 -14.06 -10.35 -22.93
N ASN A 5 -12.87 -10.60 -23.51
CA ASN A 5 -11.62 -10.59 -22.76
C ASN A 5 -11.19 -9.18 -22.33
N ASP A 6 -11.46 -8.19 -23.17
CA ASP A 6 -11.12 -6.80 -22.88
C ASP A 6 -12.02 -6.24 -21.77
N GLU A 7 -13.33 -6.54 -21.79
CA GLU A 7 -14.26 -6.19 -20.71
C GLU A 7 -13.88 -6.82 -19.36
N VAL A 8 -13.51 -8.11 -19.35
CA VAL A 8 -13.09 -8.79 -18.11
C VAL A 8 -11.82 -8.17 -17.53
N THR A 9 -10.86 -7.79 -18.39
CA THR A 9 -9.60 -7.18 -17.96
C THR A 9 -9.82 -5.79 -17.38
N ASP A 10 -10.76 -5.02 -17.95
CA ASP A 10 -11.10 -3.67 -17.49
C ASP A 10 -11.85 -3.69 -16.14
N VAL A 11 -12.79 -4.63 -15.98
CA VAL A 11 -13.48 -4.86 -14.69
C VAL A 11 -12.49 -5.27 -13.60
N GLN A 12 -11.54 -6.16 -13.90
CA GLN A 12 -10.51 -6.57 -12.95
C GLN A 12 -9.61 -5.40 -12.53
N ALA A 13 -9.20 -4.56 -13.47
CA ALA A 13 -8.39 -3.38 -13.18
C ALA A 13 -9.14 -2.38 -12.29
N ALA A 14 -10.41 -2.11 -12.59
CA ALA A 14 -11.25 -1.22 -11.79
C ALA A 14 -11.50 -1.75 -10.36
N LEU A 15 -11.76 -3.06 -10.22
CA LEU A 15 -11.91 -3.69 -8.89
C LEU A 15 -10.60 -3.65 -8.09
N LEU A 16 -9.47 -3.87 -8.75
CA LEU A 16 -8.16 -3.81 -8.13
C LEU A 16 -7.84 -2.39 -7.65
N GLU A 17 -8.05 -1.37 -8.48
CA GLU A 17 -7.90 0.04 -8.09
C GLU A 17 -8.72 0.34 -6.83
N ARG A 18 -10.01 -0.04 -6.83
CA ARG A 18 -10.91 0.22 -5.70
C ARG A 18 -10.48 -0.54 -4.44
N THR A 19 -9.94 -1.74 -4.61
CA THR A 19 -9.37 -2.52 -3.51
C THR A 19 -8.13 -1.84 -2.93
N LEU A 20 -7.24 -1.31 -3.77
CA LEU A 20 -6.05 -0.58 -3.34
C LEU A 20 -6.41 0.75 -2.68
N ALA A 21 -7.50 1.41 -3.11
CA ALA A 21 -8.04 2.63 -2.50
C ALA A 21 -8.44 2.46 -1.03
N SER A 22 -8.52 1.21 -0.53
CA SER A 22 -8.68 0.91 0.90
C SER A 22 -7.53 1.44 1.78
N TRP A 23 -6.41 1.88 1.18
CA TRP A 23 -5.30 2.55 1.89
C TRP A 23 -5.78 3.69 2.80
N ARG A 24 -6.87 4.38 2.45
CA ARG A 24 -7.45 5.47 3.26
C ARG A 24 -7.93 4.95 4.62
N PHE A 25 -8.60 3.80 4.61
CA PHE A 25 -9.07 3.15 5.84
C PHE A 25 -7.90 2.60 6.66
N LEU A 26 -6.90 1.99 6.01
CA LEU A 26 -5.70 1.50 6.71
C LEU A 26 -4.91 2.66 7.35
N LEU A 27 -4.79 3.79 6.66
CA LEU A 27 -4.15 4.99 7.20
C LEU A 27 -4.93 5.54 8.40
N LEU A 28 -6.26 5.60 8.30
CA LEU A 28 -7.12 6.01 9.41
C LEU A 28 -6.96 5.05 10.60
N MET A 29 -6.85 3.75 10.37
CA MET A 29 -6.64 2.74 11.41
C MET A 29 -5.25 2.81 12.05
N ALA A 30 -4.24 3.35 11.36
CA ALA A 30 -2.92 3.58 11.93
C ALA A 30 -2.83 4.85 12.80
N ALA A 31 -3.82 5.74 12.70
CA ALA A 31 -3.81 7.03 13.40
C ALA A 31 -3.96 6.92 14.94
N PRO A 32 -4.87 6.12 15.52
CA PRO A 32 -5.00 6.04 16.98
C PRO A 32 -3.74 5.53 17.69
N PRO A 33 -3.08 4.43 17.24
CA PRO A 33 -1.80 4.02 17.81
C PRO A 33 -0.71 5.11 17.72
N LEU A 34 -0.65 5.82 16.59
CA LEU A 34 0.31 6.90 16.38
C LEU A 34 0.07 8.06 17.35
N LEU A 35 -1.16 8.52 17.47
CA LEU A 35 -1.54 9.60 18.39
C LEU A 35 -1.24 9.23 19.84
N TRP A 36 -1.54 7.99 20.23
CA TRP A 36 -1.23 7.50 21.57
C TRP A 36 0.27 7.54 21.87
N VAL A 37 1.11 7.09 20.94
CA VAL A 37 2.58 7.15 21.06
C VAL A 37 3.12 8.58 21.12
N MET A 38 2.48 9.52 20.44
CA MET A 38 2.91 10.92 20.41
C MET A 38 2.57 11.66 21.70
N PHE A 39 1.39 11.43 22.26
CA PHE A 39 0.83 12.31 23.30
C PHE A 39 0.65 11.65 24.67
N ALA A 40 0.53 10.32 24.75
CA ALA A 40 0.16 9.63 25.99
C ALA A 40 1.22 8.63 26.48
N ALA A 41 1.92 7.95 25.57
CA ALA A 41 2.81 6.85 25.93
C ALA A 41 4.07 7.31 26.68
N SER A 42 4.33 6.68 27.83
CA SER A 42 5.59 6.83 28.55
C SER A 42 6.77 6.23 27.77
N PRO A 43 8.02 6.70 28.00
CA PRO A 43 9.20 6.16 27.33
C PRO A 43 9.34 4.64 27.59
N SER A 44 9.27 3.85 26.53
CA SER A 44 9.41 2.40 26.58
C SER A 44 9.82 1.84 25.23
N VAL A 45 10.40 0.64 25.21
CA VAL A 45 10.73 -0.08 23.95
C VAL A 45 9.45 -0.29 23.12
N LEU A 46 8.33 -0.60 23.79
CA LEU A 46 7.05 -0.82 23.12
C LEU A 46 6.55 0.44 22.40
N ARG A 47 6.74 1.63 22.99
CA ARG A 47 6.44 2.92 22.34
C ARG A 47 7.21 3.08 21.03
N VAL A 48 8.51 2.73 21.01
CA VAL A 48 9.34 2.81 19.80
C VAL A 48 8.86 1.82 18.74
N VAL A 49 8.52 0.59 19.13
CA VAL A 49 7.99 -0.43 18.22
C VAL A 49 6.68 0.05 17.57
N ILE A 50 5.74 0.58 18.37
CA ILE A 50 4.47 1.10 17.84
C ILE A 50 4.72 2.30 16.91
N ALA A 51 5.63 3.22 17.26
CA ALA A 51 6.01 4.34 16.40
C ALA A 51 6.51 3.87 15.01
N LEU A 52 7.41 2.87 15.01
CA LEU A 52 7.97 2.30 13.79
C LEU A 52 6.89 1.60 12.97
N LEU A 53 6.02 0.79 13.59
CA LEU A 53 4.92 0.13 12.93
C LEU A 53 3.93 1.14 12.32
N SER A 54 3.62 2.24 13.00
CA SER A 54 2.82 3.34 12.45
C SER A 54 3.47 3.96 11.22
N GLY A 55 4.79 4.19 11.25
CA GLY A 55 5.56 4.68 10.11
C GLY A 55 5.54 3.71 8.92
N VAL A 56 5.73 2.41 9.17
CA VAL A 56 5.68 1.38 8.12
C VAL A 56 4.28 1.24 7.53
N SER A 57 3.22 1.29 8.34
CA SER A 57 1.84 1.33 7.87
C SER A 57 1.58 2.57 7.01
N GLY A 58 2.04 3.75 7.45
CA GLY A 58 1.93 4.99 6.68
C GLY A 58 2.63 4.93 5.32
N TYR A 59 3.87 4.42 5.30
CA TYR A 59 4.61 4.17 4.07
C TYR A 59 3.88 3.16 3.15
N GLY A 60 3.34 2.09 3.74
CA GLY A 60 2.53 1.10 3.03
C GLY A 60 1.33 1.73 2.34
N CYS A 61 0.56 2.56 3.06
CA CYS A 61 -0.58 3.28 2.53
C CYS A 61 -0.20 4.25 1.41
N TRP A 62 0.91 5.00 1.56
CA TRP A 62 1.42 5.87 0.50
C TRP A 62 1.78 5.08 -0.77
N ARG A 63 2.44 3.92 -0.61
CA ARG A 63 2.79 3.06 -1.73
C ARG A 63 1.55 2.52 -2.45
N LEU A 64 0.51 2.13 -1.69
CA LEU A 64 -0.77 1.69 -2.23
C LEU A 64 -1.50 2.80 -2.99
N TRP A 65 -1.47 4.03 -2.49
CA TRP A 65 -2.03 5.18 -3.19
C TRP A 65 -1.36 5.40 -4.57
N LEU A 66 -0.03 5.29 -4.63
CA LEU A 66 0.70 5.37 -5.90
C LEU A 66 0.33 4.22 -6.86
N ASP A 67 0.22 3.00 -6.35
CA ASP A 67 -0.13 1.83 -7.18
C ASP A 67 -1.57 1.91 -7.70
N ALA A 68 -2.52 2.36 -6.87
CA ALA A 68 -3.90 2.60 -7.30
C ALA A 68 -3.95 3.66 -8.43
N GLY A 69 -3.27 4.79 -8.24
CA GLY A 69 -3.23 5.85 -9.26
C GLY A 69 -2.55 5.43 -10.56
N TYR A 70 -1.53 4.56 -10.49
CA TYR A 70 -0.89 4.00 -11.67
C TYR A 70 -1.85 3.12 -12.46
N LEU A 71 -2.52 2.19 -11.79
CA LEU A 71 -3.41 1.22 -12.42
C LEU A 71 -4.71 1.85 -12.96
N ALA A 72 -5.18 2.92 -12.32
CA ALA A 72 -6.32 3.71 -12.80
C ALA A 72 -6.01 4.46 -14.12
N ARG A 73 -4.74 4.84 -14.33
CA ARG A 73 -4.36 5.78 -15.40
C ARG A 73 -3.72 5.11 -16.62
N PHE A 74 -3.05 3.98 -16.45
CA PHE A 74 -2.26 3.36 -17.52
C PHE A 74 -2.77 1.96 -17.85
N ASN A 75 -3.00 1.73 -19.16
CA ASN A 75 -3.34 0.42 -19.69
C ASN A 75 -2.10 -0.36 -20.16
N ALA A 76 -2.31 -1.58 -20.68
CA ALA A 76 -1.22 -2.45 -21.14
C ALA A 76 -0.35 -1.80 -22.24
N ALA A 77 -0.96 -1.03 -23.15
CA ALA A 77 -0.25 -0.36 -24.24
C ALA A 77 0.67 0.77 -23.73
N GLN A 78 0.26 1.47 -22.67
CA GLN A 78 1.02 2.57 -22.08
C GLN A 78 2.01 2.11 -20.99
N ASN A 79 1.92 0.86 -20.54
CA ASN A 79 2.72 0.34 -19.43
C ASN A 79 4.23 0.44 -19.68
N GLN A 80 4.69 0.23 -20.91
CA GLN A 80 6.13 0.29 -21.22
C GLN A 80 6.67 1.73 -21.12
N GLN A 81 5.93 2.71 -21.64
CA GLN A 81 6.30 4.13 -21.54
C GLN A 81 6.22 4.64 -20.09
N ALA A 82 5.18 4.24 -19.36
CA ALA A 82 5.06 4.56 -17.94
C ALA A 82 6.16 3.89 -17.10
N GLY A 83 6.56 2.67 -17.45
CA GLY A 83 7.68 1.95 -16.86
C GLY A 83 9.03 2.64 -17.08
N ALA A 84 9.28 3.15 -18.29
CA ALA A 84 10.47 3.95 -18.58
C ALA A 84 10.52 5.25 -17.76
N ALA A 85 9.41 5.98 -17.68
CA ALA A 85 9.32 7.18 -16.85
C ALA A 85 9.56 6.87 -15.37
N LEU A 86 8.97 5.79 -14.85
CA LEU A 86 9.19 5.34 -13.48
C LEU A 86 10.64 4.92 -13.22
N ALA A 87 11.30 4.26 -14.18
CA ALA A 87 12.69 3.87 -14.05
C ALA A 87 13.61 5.09 -13.90
N LEU A 88 13.32 6.18 -14.61
CA LEU A 88 14.05 7.46 -14.47
C LEU A 88 13.77 8.14 -13.12
N ILE A 89 12.50 8.20 -12.69
CA ILE A 89 12.11 8.84 -11.43
C ILE A 89 12.74 8.10 -10.23
N TRP A 90 12.72 6.77 -10.25
CA TRP A 90 13.14 5.93 -9.14
C TRP A 90 14.55 5.37 -9.27
N GLN A 91 15.26 5.69 -10.36
CA GLN A 91 16.60 5.17 -10.67
C GLN A 91 16.66 3.64 -10.59
N ARG A 92 15.65 2.97 -11.17
CA ARG A 92 15.49 1.50 -11.12
C ARG A 92 15.10 0.94 -12.47
N GLU A 93 16.09 0.42 -13.21
CA GLU A 93 15.89 -0.14 -14.55
C GLU A 93 14.90 -1.31 -14.60
N ARG A 94 14.80 -2.10 -13.53
CA ARG A 94 13.85 -3.21 -13.42
C ARG A 94 12.40 -2.78 -13.68
N LEU A 95 12.05 -1.52 -13.41
CA LEU A 95 10.71 -0.99 -13.65
C LEU A 95 10.34 -0.94 -15.15
N THR A 96 11.31 -0.92 -16.05
CA THR A 96 11.06 -0.92 -17.50
C THR A 96 10.56 -2.27 -18.03
N GLN A 97 10.90 -3.36 -17.34
CA GLN A 97 10.64 -4.73 -17.79
C GLN A 97 9.38 -5.34 -17.20
N LEU A 98 8.80 -4.71 -16.17
CA LEU A 98 7.62 -5.23 -15.48
C LEU A 98 6.37 -5.11 -16.36
N SER A 99 5.75 -6.25 -16.63
CA SER A 99 4.42 -6.33 -17.23
C SER A 99 3.37 -5.72 -16.32
N LEU A 100 2.22 -5.36 -16.90
CA LEU A 100 1.09 -4.83 -16.14
C LEU A 100 0.60 -5.85 -15.09
N ALA A 101 0.55 -7.14 -15.44
CA ALA A 101 0.13 -8.21 -14.55
C ALA A 101 1.07 -8.36 -13.34
N GLU A 102 2.39 -8.31 -13.54
CA GLU A 102 3.36 -8.35 -12.44
C GLU A 102 3.21 -7.14 -11.50
N ARG A 103 2.91 -5.96 -12.05
CA ARG A 103 2.65 -4.75 -11.25
C ARG A 103 1.37 -4.88 -10.42
N GLN A 104 0.31 -5.42 -10.99
CA GLN A 104 -0.94 -5.71 -10.29
C GLN A 104 -0.72 -6.72 -9.15
N GLN A 105 0.02 -7.79 -9.41
CA GLN A 105 0.36 -8.79 -8.38
C GLN A 105 1.23 -8.17 -7.28
N GLY A 106 2.20 -7.33 -7.63
CA GLY A 106 3.03 -6.60 -6.68
C GLY A 106 2.21 -5.66 -5.79
N ALA A 107 1.25 -4.93 -6.37
CA ALA A 107 0.34 -4.06 -5.62
C ALA A 107 -0.53 -4.86 -4.63
N LEU A 108 -1.03 -6.02 -5.02
CA LEU A 108 -1.77 -6.92 -4.12
C LEU A 108 -0.90 -7.47 -2.98
N GLN A 109 0.36 -7.82 -3.26
CA GLN A 109 1.29 -8.24 -2.22
C GLN A 109 1.56 -7.09 -1.24
N GLN A 110 1.74 -5.88 -1.75
CA GLN A 110 1.92 -4.68 -0.93
C GLN A 110 0.69 -4.40 -0.05
N LEU A 111 -0.53 -4.63 -0.57
CA LEU A 111 -1.76 -4.50 0.20
C LEU A 111 -1.80 -5.49 1.36
N ARG A 112 -1.56 -6.77 1.08
CA ARG A 112 -1.51 -7.82 2.11
C ARG A 112 -0.47 -7.51 3.18
N ARG A 113 0.72 -7.07 2.78
CA ARG A 113 1.78 -6.65 3.71
C ARG A 113 1.33 -5.48 4.58
N THR A 114 0.69 -4.47 3.99
CA THR A 114 0.21 -3.29 4.73
C THR A 114 -0.89 -3.66 5.72
N ILE A 115 -1.80 -4.58 5.36
CA ILE A 115 -2.81 -5.15 6.27
C ILE A 115 -2.12 -5.86 7.43
N LEU A 116 -1.17 -6.76 7.17
CA LEU A 116 -0.45 -7.49 8.21
C LEU A 116 0.29 -6.56 9.17
N VAL A 117 1.01 -5.56 8.66
CA VAL A 117 1.69 -4.56 9.50
C VAL A 117 0.68 -3.78 10.34
N THR A 118 -0.46 -3.41 9.76
CA THR A 118 -1.52 -2.70 10.49
C THR A 118 -2.12 -3.57 11.58
N LEU A 119 -2.34 -4.86 11.34
CA LEU A 119 -2.80 -5.80 12.37
C LEU A 119 -1.77 -5.94 13.51
N LEU A 120 -0.48 -6.05 13.17
CA LEU A 120 0.60 -6.09 14.17
C LEU A 120 0.66 -4.80 14.99
N LEU A 121 0.50 -3.64 14.34
CA LEU A 121 0.42 -2.35 15.00
C LEU A 121 -0.70 -2.33 16.06
N TRP A 122 -1.89 -2.80 15.69
CA TRP A 122 -3.02 -2.91 16.62
C TRP A 122 -2.73 -3.87 17.76
N GLY A 123 -2.14 -5.05 17.50
CA GLY A 123 -1.74 -5.99 18.54
C GLY A 123 -0.76 -5.40 19.54
N CYS A 124 0.30 -4.73 19.06
CA CYS A 124 1.27 -4.05 19.91
C CYS A 124 0.65 -2.89 20.70
N TRP A 125 -0.25 -2.13 20.07
CA TRP A 125 -0.91 -1.01 20.74
C TRP A 125 -1.85 -1.46 21.85
N LEU A 126 -2.69 -2.47 21.60
CA LEU A 126 -3.57 -3.04 22.62
C LEU A 126 -2.78 -3.64 23.77
N LEU A 127 -1.68 -4.33 23.49
CA LEU A 127 -0.75 -4.78 24.53
C LEU A 127 -0.17 -3.61 25.32
N GLY A 128 0.20 -2.53 24.63
CA GLY A 128 0.67 -1.30 25.27
C GLY A 128 -0.36 -0.69 26.20
N LEU A 129 -1.62 -0.63 25.79
CA LEU A 129 -2.72 -0.15 26.63
C LEU A 129 -3.00 -1.06 27.83
N ALA A 130 -2.82 -2.38 27.70
CA ALA A 130 -3.02 -3.33 28.79
C ALA A 130 -1.91 -3.30 29.84
N LEU A 131 -0.69 -2.87 29.45
CA LEU A 131 0.48 -2.78 30.30
C LEU A 131 0.73 -1.37 30.86
N TYR A 132 0.00 -0.37 30.36
CA TYR A 132 0.10 1.04 30.73
C TYR A 132 -0.81 1.35 31.92
#